data_AF-A0A0C3JC82-F1
#
_entry.id   AF-A0A0C3JC82-F1
#
_cell.length_a   1.000
_cell.length_b   1.000
_cell.length_c   1.000
_cell.angle_alpha   90.00
_cell.angle_beta   90.00
_cell.angle_gamma   90.00
#
_symmetry.space_group_name_H-M   'P 1'
#
loop_
_entity.id
_entity.type
_entity.pdbx_description
1 polymer ?
#
loop_
_entity_poly.entity_id
_entity_poly.type
_entity_poly.pdbx_seq_one_letter_code
_entity_poly.pdbx_strand_id
1 'polypeptide(L)'
;MPQFPEILRRFLHGQLYPADACDPQEIPFNECPFYDGKLRIYNSASSTFFAPSDLSGVYGMCREYIHSCSMWRNEDPCFDCVFVVTDPQVEGMRALDVARVLCFFSFRYLQMVYPCAIIHWFDRCREQV
;
A
#
# COMPACT_ATOMS: atom_id res chain seq x y z
N MET A 1 -2.62 8.69 13.25
CA MET A 1 -1.81 9.24 12.14
C MET A 1 -2.32 10.63 11.79
N PRO A 2 -1.65 11.71 12.27
CA PRO A 2 -2.17 13.07 12.17
C PRO A 2 -2.32 13.61 10.73
N GLN A 3 -1.63 13.01 9.75
CA GLN A 3 -1.62 13.41 8.33
C GLN A 3 -2.54 12.56 7.42
N PHE A 4 -3.32 11.63 7.97
CA PHE A 4 -4.13 10.71 7.16
C PHE A 4 -5.15 11.40 6.24
N PRO A 5 -5.94 12.41 6.69
CA PRO A 5 -6.91 13.07 5.82
C PRO A 5 -6.25 13.78 4.63
N GLU A 6 -5.05 14.33 4.83
CA GLU A 6 -4.30 14.98 3.76
C GLU A 6 -3.82 13.97 2.72
N ILE A 7 -3.18 12.88 3.16
CA ILE A 7 -2.71 11.80 2.27
C ILE A 7 -3.87 11.22 1.46
N LEU A 8 -5.02 10.98 2.10
CA LEU A 8 -6.19 10.42 1.43
C LEU A 8 -6.71 11.33 0.31
N ARG A 9 -6.77 12.64 0.56
CA ARG A 9 -7.27 13.61 -0.43
C ARG A 9 -6.30 13.82 -1.58
N ARG A 10 -4.99 13.86 -1.31
CA ARG A 10 -3.95 13.90 -2.34
C ARG A 10 -3.98 12.64 -3.21
N PHE A 11 -4.11 11.46 -2.59
CA PHE A 11 -4.32 10.20 -3.30
C PHE A 11 -5.55 10.28 -4.21
N LEU A 12 -6.69 10.75 -3.70
CA LEU A 12 -7.91 10.89 -4.49
C LEU A 12 -7.73 11.83 -5.68
N HIS A 13 -7.01 12.95 -5.51
CA HIS A 13 -6.71 13.84 -6.63
C HIS A 13 -5.99 13.09 -7.76
N GLY A 14 -4.92 12.36 -7.43
CA GLY A 14 -4.17 11.58 -8.43
C GLY A 14 -4.99 10.49 -9.11
N GLN A 15 -6.00 9.93 -8.43
CA GLN A 15 -6.92 8.96 -9.05
C GLN A 15 -7.93 9.61 -10.00
N LEU A 16 -8.39 10.84 -9.71
CA LEU A 16 -9.40 11.53 -10.52
C LEU A 16 -8.80 12.22 -11.75
N TYR A 17 -7.55 12.68 -11.65
CA TYR A 17 -6.89 13.45 -12.70
C TYR A 17 -5.56 12.81 -13.12
N PRO A 18 -5.57 11.59 -13.70
CA PRO A 18 -4.35 10.85 -14.02
C PRO A 18 -3.52 11.46 -15.16
N ALA A 19 -4.10 12.38 -15.95
CA ALA A 19 -3.40 13.12 -17.01
C ALA A 19 -2.68 14.37 -16.49
N ASP A 20 -2.92 14.77 -15.24
CA ASP A 20 -2.19 15.85 -14.60
C ASP A 20 -0.81 15.33 -14.17
N ALA A 21 0.24 15.95 -14.71
CA ALA A 21 1.62 15.57 -14.42
C ALA A 21 2.13 16.16 -13.09
N CYS A 22 1.31 16.96 -12.38
CA CYS A 22 1.69 17.52 -11.10
C CYS A 22 1.92 16.40 -10.07
N ASP A 23 2.98 16.53 -9.28
CA ASP A 23 3.20 15.67 -8.14
C ASP A 23 2.04 15.87 -7.14
N PRO A 24 1.32 14.80 -6.72
CA PRO A 24 0.28 14.89 -5.71
C PRO A 24 0.70 15.58 -4.40
N GLN A 25 2.00 15.64 -4.09
CA GLN A 25 2.54 16.38 -2.94
C GLN A 25 2.65 17.89 -3.14
N GLU A 26 2.70 18.36 -4.38
CA GLU A 26 2.77 19.79 -4.70
C GLU A 26 1.39 20.45 -4.80
N ILE A 27 0.34 19.63 -4.90
CA ILE A 27 -1.04 20.10 -5.02
C ILE A 27 -1.47 20.80 -3.72
N PRO A 28 -1.93 22.06 -3.78
CA PRO A 28 -2.49 22.75 -2.63
C PRO A 28 -3.66 21.96 -2.01
N PHE A 29 -3.68 21.84 -0.68
CA PHE A 29 -4.68 21.02 0.02
C PHE A 29 -6.13 21.48 -0.24
N ASN A 30 -6.34 22.77 -0.50
CA ASN A 30 -7.63 23.36 -0.86
C ASN A 30 -8.14 22.94 -2.25
N GLU A 31 -7.26 22.48 -3.14
CA GLU A 31 -7.61 21.97 -4.48
C GLU A 31 -7.90 20.46 -4.44
N CYS A 32 -7.49 19.77 -3.37
CA CYS A 32 -7.74 18.35 -3.22
C CYS A 32 -9.23 18.05 -2.99
N PRO A 33 -9.77 16.97 -3.59
CA PRO A 33 -11.17 16.60 -3.42
C PRO A 33 -11.49 16.32 -1.95
N PHE A 34 -12.60 16.87 -1.49
CA PHE A 34 -13.06 16.63 -0.13
C PHE A 34 -13.59 15.20 0.05
N TYR A 35 -13.28 14.62 1.20
CA TYR A 35 -13.77 13.32 1.63
C TYR A 35 -14.13 13.36 3.13
N ASP A 36 -15.37 12.97 3.44
CA ASP A 36 -15.93 12.81 4.80
C ASP A 36 -16.63 11.45 5.01
N GLY A 37 -16.48 10.54 4.04
CA GLY A 37 -17.10 9.22 4.10
C GLY A 37 -16.49 8.29 5.14
N LYS A 38 -17.12 7.11 5.30
CA LYS A 38 -16.63 6.07 6.21
C LYS A 38 -15.52 5.25 5.58
N LEU A 39 -14.47 5.04 6.36
CA LEU A 39 -13.41 4.08 6.06
C LEU A 39 -13.75 2.73 6.67
N ARG A 40 -13.39 1.65 5.96
CA ARG A 40 -13.38 0.29 6.50
C ARG A 40 -11.93 -0.10 6.70
N ILE A 41 -11.56 -0.47 7.93
CA ILE A 41 -10.18 -0.84 8.30
C ILE A 41 -10.07 -2.36 8.35
N TYR A 42 -8.93 -2.89 7.92
CA TYR A 42 -8.61 -4.31 7.93
C TYR A 42 -7.28 -4.53 8.65
N ASN A 43 -7.22 -5.57 9.48
CA ASN A 43 -5.99 -5.93 10.21
C ASN A 43 -5.04 -6.78 9.37
N SER A 44 -5.49 -7.25 8.20
CA SER A 44 -4.67 -8.01 7.27
C SER A 44 -5.21 -7.95 5.85
N ALA A 45 -4.33 -8.25 4.91
CA ALA A 45 -4.65 -8.58 3.53
C ALA A 45 -4.02 -9.94 3.18
N SER A 46 -4.45 -10.57 2.09
CA SER A 46 -3.80 -11.78 1.59
C SER A 46 -3.29 -11.57 0.18
N SER A 47 -2.07 -12.03 -0.08
CA SER A 47 -1.46 -12.08 -1.41
C SER A 47 -1.45 -13.52 -1.88
N THR A 48 -1.90 -13.76 -3.11
CA THR A 48 -1.85 -15.08 -3.73
C THR A 48 -0.99 -14.98 -4.98
N PHE A 49 0.06 -15.79 -5.07
CA PHE A 49 1.02 -15.76 -6.17
C PHE A 49 1.51 -17.15 -6.53
N PHE A 50 2.12 -17.29 -7.71
CA PHE A 50 2.68 -18.55 -8.18
C PHE A 50 4.17 -18.62 -7.82
N ALA A 51 4.56 -19.65 -7.07
CA ALA A 51 5.91 -19.91 -6.62
C ALA A 51 6.31 -21.33 -7.03
N PRO A 52 6.76 -21.54 -8.29
CA PRO A 52 6.98 -22.89 -8.84
C PRO A 52 8.07 -23.69 -8.11
N SER A 53 8.95 -23.01 -7.37
CA SER A 53 10.00 -23.62 -6.57
C SER A 53 9.52 -24.13 -5.21
N ASP A 54 8.33 -23.74 -4.76
CA ASP A 54 7.84 -24.08 -3.43
C ASP A 54 6.82 -25.23 -3.52
N LEU A 55 7.08 -26.34 -2.82
CA LEU A 55 6.24 -27.56 -2.83
C LEU A 55 4.91 -27.38 -2.07
N SER A 56 4.63 -26.18 -1.58
CA SER A 56 3.67 -25.91 -0.51
C SER A 56 2.22 -25.62 -0.97
N GLY A 57 1.90 -25.77 -2.27
CA GLY A 57 0.55 -25.48 -2.79
C GLY A 57 0.10 -26.27 -4.02
N VAL A 58 -1.22 -26.32 -4.23
CA VAL A 58 -1.83 -26.99 -5.40
C VAL A 58 -1.34 -26.30 -6.67
N TYR A 59 -0.64 -27.04 -7.54
CA TYR A 59 0.03 -26.54 -8.74
C TYR A 59 1.07 -25.43 -8.49
N GLY A 60 1.68 -25.29 -7.29
CA GLY A 60 2.68 -24.24 -7.03
C GLY A 60 2.09 -22.85 -6.73
N MET A 61 0.80 -22.77 -6.42
CA MET A 61 0.15 -21.54 -5.93
C MET A 61 0.37 -21.35 -4.43
N CYS A 62 0.90 -20.21 -4.01
CA CYS A 62 1.10 -19.82 -2.61
C CYS A 62 0.11 -18.72 -2.22
N ARG A 63 -0.30 -18.70 -0.95
CA ARG A 63 -1.07 -17.62 -0.34
C ARG A 63 -0.43 -17.20 0.97
N GLU A 64 -0.06 -15.94 1.05
CA GLU A 64 0.50 -15.31 2.25
C GLU A 64 -0.50 -14.30 2.82
N TYR A 65 -0.47 -14.13 4.14
CA TYR A 65 -1.22 -13.09 4.84
C TYR A 65 -0.27 -12.02 5.32
N ILE A 66 -0.59 -10.78 5.00
CA ILE A 66 0.16 -9.58 5.40
C ILE A 66 -0.63 -8.92 6.51
N HIS A 67 0.00 -8.76 7.67
CA HIS A 67 -0.61 -8.21 8.87
C HIS A 67 -0.29 -6.72 9.04
N SER A 68 -1.31 -5.99 9.46
CA SER A 68 -1.23 -4.60 9.88
C SER A 68 -2.16 -4.41 11.08
N CYS A 69 -1.79 -5.04 12.19
CA CYS A 69 -2.59 -5.07 13.41
C CYS A 69 -1.95 -4.16 14.46
N SER A 70 -2.69 -3.13 14.92
CA SER A 70 -2.19 -2.23 15.97
C SER A 70 -2.07 -2.88 17.35
N MET A 71 -2.67 -4.06 17.54
CA MET A 71 -2.63 -4.82 18.78
C MET A 71 -2.65 -6.31 18.44
N TRP A 72 -1.48 -6.89 18.22
CA TRP A 72 -1.33 -8.31 17.92
C TRP A 72 -1.13 -9.08 19.22
N ARG A 73 -1.93 -10.12 19.44
CA ARG A 73 -1.89 -10.98 20.65
C ARG A 73 -1.99 -10.23 21.99
N ASN A 74 -2.59 -9.04 22.00
CA ASN A 74 -2.66 -8.13 23.17
C ASN A 74 -1.29 -7.70 23.72
N GLU A 75 -0.23 -7.76 22.91
CA GLU A 75 1.12 -7.36 23.32
C GLU A 75 1.52 -6.11 22.54
N ASP A 76 1.97 -6.30 21.29
CA ASP A 76 2.57 -5.24 20.49
C ASP A 76 1.91 -5.14 19.10
N PRO A 77 2.05 -3.99 18.42
CA PRO A 77 1.66 -3.87 17.03
C PRO A 77 2.45 -4.82 16.12
N CYS A 78 1.77 -5.43 15.15
CA CYS A 78 2.38 -6.23 14.09
C CYS A 78 2.14 -5.55 12.74
N PHE A 79 3.21 -5.05 12.13
CA PHE A 79 3.20 -4.35 10.84
C PHE A 79 4.20 -5.03 9.91
N ASP A 80 3.69 -5.85 9.02
CA ASP A 80 4.52 -6.63 8.10
C ASP A 80 5.14 -5.75 7.02
N CYS A 81 6.29 -6.20 6.51
CA CYS A 81 6.94 -5.60 5.35
C CYS A 81 6.52 -6.33 4.08
N VAL A 82 6.41 -5.57 3.00
CA VAL A 82 6.00 -6.06 1.68
C VAL A 82 6.98 -5.57 0.62
N PHE A 83 7.11 -6.35 -0.44
CA PHE A 83 7.69 -5.88 -1.69
C PHE A 83 6.62 -5.18 -2.52
N VAL A 84 6.96 -4.00 -3.04
CA VAL A 84 6.11 -3.20 -3.93
C VAL A 84 6.80 -3.05 -5.26
N VAL A 85 6.12 -3.36 -6.36
CA VAL A 85 6.63 -3.11 -7.71
C VAL A 85 6.63 -1.60 -7.95
N THR A 86 7.82 -1.02 -8.11
CA THR A 86 8.00 0.42 -8.36
C THR A 86 8.46 0.71 -9.78
N ASP A 87 9.14 -0.23 -10.43
CA ASP A 87 9.50 -0.15 -11.84
C ASP A 87 9.10 -1.43 -12.58
N PRO A 88 7.94 -1.45 -13.27
CA PRO A 88 7.46 -2.64 -13.96
C PRO A 88 8.27 -2.96 -15.23
N GLN A 89 9.20 -2.11 -15.67
CA GLN A 89 10.05 -2.36 -16.83
C GLN A 89 11.32 -3.14 -16.48
N VAL A 90 11.62 -3.29 -15.20
CA VAL A 90 12.77 -4.03 -14.70
C VAL A 90 12.34 -5.42 -14.25
N GLU A 91 13.20 -6.42 -14.45
CA GLU A 91 12.93 -7.79 -14.01
C GLU A 91 13.48 -8.05 -12.60
N GLY A 92 12.81 -8.97 -11.89
CA GLY A 92 13.25 -9.51 -10.61
C GLY A 92 13.27 -8.49 -9.47
N MET A 93 14.14 -8.72 -8.49
CA MET A 93 14.19 -7.92 -7.24
C MET A 93 14.53 -6.44 -7.43
N ARG A 94 15.12 -6.05 -8.58
CA ARG A 94 15.48 -4.65 -8.84
C ARG A 94 14.26 -3.76 -9.11
N ALA A 95 13.18 -4.38 -9.56
CA ALA A 95 11.87 -3.76 -9.79
C ALA A 95 11.08 -3.48 -8.51
N LEU A 96 11.56 -4.00 -7.39
CA LEU A 96 10.86 -4.03 -6.12
C LEU A 96 11.51 -3.07 -5.12
N ASP A 97 10.67 -2.34 -4.40
CA ASP A 97 11.03 -1.62 -3.18
C ASP A 97 10.40 -2.30 -1.97
N VAL A 98 10.99 -2.06 -0.79
CA VAL A 98 10.47 -2.58 0.48
C VAL A 98 9.70 -1.48 1.19
N ALA A 99 8.52 -1.83 1.69
CA ALA A 99 7.72 -0.94 2.53
C ALA A 99 7.11 -1.69 3.72
N ARG A 100 6.91 -1.00 4.84
CA ARG A 100 6.15 -1.51 5.98
C ARG A 100 4.69 -1.09 5.86
N VAL A 101 3.76 -2.02 5.95
CA VAL A 101 2.31 -1.71 5.93
C VAL A 101 1.85 -1.27 7.31
N LEU A 102 1.32 -0.05 7.40
CA LEU A 102 0.85 0.55 8.64
C LEU A 102 -0.67 0.47 8.82
N CYS A 103 -1.43 0.36 7.73
CA CYS A 103 -2.89 0.21 7.77
C CYS A 103 -3.41 -0.31 6.43
N PHE A 104 -4.30 -1.31 6.45
CA PHE A 104 -5.15 -1.63 5.30
C PHE A 104 -6.53 -1.00 5.51
N PHE A 105 -7.05 -0.34 4.48
CA PHE A 105 -8.38 0.21 4.53
C PHE A 105 -9.04 0.24 3.15
N SER A 106 -10.35 0.40 3.13
CA SER A 106 -11.08 0.70 1.91
C SER A 106 -12.11 1.79 2.14
N PHE A 107 -12.44 2.49 1.07
CA PHE A 107 -13.46 3.53 1.10
C PHE A 107 -14.17 3.62 -0.24
N ARG A 108 -15.37 4.22 -0.24
CA ARG A 108 -16.15 4.45 -1.44
C ARG A 108 -16.15 5.93 -1.80
N TYR A 109 -15.85 6.25 -3.05
CA TYR A 109 -15.91 7.60 -3.61
C TYR A 109 -16.47 7.53 -5.04
N LEU A 110 -17.45 8.39 -5.36
CA LEU A 110 -18.15 8.38 -6.66
C LEU A 110 -18.57 6.97 -7.13
N GLN A 111 -19.17 6.19 -6.23
CA GLN A 111 -19.59 4.78 -6.44
C GLN A 111 -18.46 3.75 -6.64
N MET A 112 -17.19 4.17 -6.78
CA MET A 112 -16.04 3.29 -6.85
C MET A 112 -15.51 2.95 -5.45
N VAL A 113 -15.06 1.69 -5.26
CA VAL A 113 -14.41 1.25 -4.03
C VAL A 113 -12.90 1.25 -4.25
N TYR A 114 -12.17 1.94 -3.38
CA TYR A 114 -10.71 2.03 -3.41
C TYR A 114 -10.15 1.18 -2.27
N PRO A 115 -9.55 0.00 -2.56
CA PRO A 115 -8.73 -0.72 -1.59
C PRO A 115 -7.36 -0.03 -1.51
N CYS A 116 -6.93 0.31 -0.29
CA CYS A 116 -5.72 1.08 -0.07
C CYS A 116 -4.90 0.51 1.10
N ALA A 117 -3.60 0.78 1.05
CA ALA A 117 -2.68 0.55 2.16
C ALA A 117 -1.96 1.87 2.48
N ILE A 118 -1.78 2.16 3.77
CA ILE A 118 -0.81 3.16 4.21
C ILE A 118 0.49 2.43 4.45
N ILE A 119 1.56 2.92 3.85
CA ILE A 119 2.88 2.31 3.94
C ILE A 119 3.95 3.30 4.40
N HIS A 120 5.02 2.77 4.96
CA HIS A 120 6.26 3.47 5.24
C HIS A 120 7.37 2.87 4.37
N TRP A 121 7.92 3.68 3.47
CA TRP A 121 9.01 3.27 2.59
C TRP A 121 10.32 3.12 3.35
N PHE A 122 11.13 2.14 2.93
CA PHE A 122 12.54 2.04 3.33
C PHE A 122 13.44 2.58 2.23
N ASP A 123 14.55 3.21 2.61
CA ASP A 123 15.57 3.63 1.66
C ASP A 123 16.53 2.47 1.32
N ARG A 124 16.88 2.35 0.04
CA ARG A 124 17.92 1.43 -0.40
C ARG A 124 19.29 2.01 -0.04
N CYS A 125 19.93 1.47 1.00
CA CYS A 125 21.35 1.75 1.25
C CYS A 125 22.17 1.20 0.07
N ARG A 126 22.90 2.06 -0.63
CA ARG A 126 23.91 1.60 -1.61
C ARG A 126 25.02 0.90 -0.83
N GLU A 127 25.40 -0.31 -1.26
CA GLU A 127 26.74 -0.83 -0.93
C GLU A 127 27.75 0.12 -1.58
N GLN A 128 28.53 0.84 -0.76
CA GLN A 128 29.75 1.49 -1.23
C GLN A 128 30.73 0.36 -1.54
N VAL A 129 30.96 0.10 -2.83
CA VAL A 129 32.06 -0.74 -3.33
C VAL A 129 33.31 0.11 -3.44
#